data_AF-A0A7X2MT77-F1
#
_entry.id   AF-A0A7X2MT77-F1
#
_cell.length_a   1.000
_cell.length_b   1.000
_cell.length_c   1.000
_cell.angle_alpha   90.00
_cell.angle_beta   90.00
_cell.angle_gamma   90.00
#
_symmetry.space_group_name_H-M   'P 1'
#
loop_
_entity.id
_entity.type
_entity.pdbx_description
1 polymer ?
#
loop_
_entity_poly.entity_id
_entity_poly.type
_entity_poly.pdbx_seq_one_letter_code
_entity_poly.pdbx_strand_id
1 'polypeptide(L)'
;MALLNIFDIAGSAMTAQSQRLNVSASNLANADSVTGPDGKPYVAKQVVFQTDAAPGSAIGGVKVARVVDDPTPAKLVYDPGNPMADAKGYVKMPNVDVVSESVNTMSASRSYQANVEV
;
A
#
# COMPACT_ATOMS: atom_id res chain seq x y z
N MET A 1 26.75 -4.38 -21.66
CA MET A 1 26.43 -4.88 -20.29
C MET A 1 25.84 -3.82 -19.38
N ALA A 2 26.37 -2.59 -19.31
CA ALA A 2 25.83 -1.56 -18.41
C ALA A 2 24.40 -1.06 -18.75
N LEU A 3 24.06 -0.90 -20.04
CA LEU A 3 22.72 -0.44 -20.46
C LEU A 3 21.61 -1.45 -20.16
N LEU A 4 21.89 -2.76 -20.29
CA LEU A 4 20.90 -3.81 -19.97
C LEU A 4 20.56 -3.80 -18.46
N ASN A 5 21.55 -3.58 -17.60
CA ASN A 5 21.33 -3.47 -16.16
C ASN A 5 20.43 -2.28 -15.78
N ILE A 6 20.46 -1.18 -16.53
CA ILE A 6 19.62 0.00 -16.25
C ILE A 6 18.16 -0.31 -16.58
N PHE A 7 17.88 -0.92 -17.73
CA PHE A 7 16.53 -1.32 -18.11
C PHE A 7 15.95 -2.40 -17.17
N ASP A 8 16.78 -3.35 -16.71
CA ASP A 8 16.34 -4.37 -15.75
C ASP A 8 15.98 -3.74 -14.39
N ILE A 9 16.79 -2.77 -13.91
CA ILE A 9 16.51 -2.02 -12.68
C ILE A 9 15.22 -1.20 -12.83
N ALA A 10 15.09 -0.44 -13.92
CA ALA A 10 13.88 0.34 -14.20
C ALA A 10 12.64 -0.55 -14.33
N GLY A 11 12.75 -1.69 -15.00
CA GLY A 11 11.69 -2.71 -15.14
C GLY A 11 11.23 -3.29 -13.80
N SER A 12 12.19 -3.65 -12.93
CA SER A 12 11.90 -4.13 -11.58
C SER A 12 11.22 -3.04 -10.72
N ALA A 13 11.67 -1.79 -10.85
CA ALA A 13 11.09 -0.64 -10.16
C ALA A 13 9.67 -0.33 -10.64
N MET A 14 9.40 -0.39 -11.95
CA MET A 14 8.05 -0.23 -12.50
C MET A 14 7.09 -1.28 -11.94
N THR A 15 7.53 -2.54 -11.87
CA THR A 15 6.72 -3.64 -11.31
C THR A 15 6.45 -3.42 -9.83
N ALA A 16 7.47 -3.03 -9.07
CA ALA A 16 7.35 -2.75 -7.64
C ALA A 16 6.40 -1.56 -7.36
N GLN A 17 6.49 -0.48 -8.14
CA GLN A 17 5.59 0.67 -8.01
C GLN A 17 4.16 0.36 -8.47
N SER A 18 3.98 -0.47 -9.50
CA SER A 18 2.65 -0.97 -9.89
C SER A 18 1.98 -1.75 -8.76
N GLN A 19 2.75 -2.58 -8.04
CA GLN A 19 2.22 -3.29 -6.87
C GLN A 19 1.86 -2.33 -5.72
N ARG A 20 2.67 -1.28 -5.48
CA ARG A 20 2.33 -0.22 -4.51
C ARG A 20 1.03 0.50 -4.88
N LEU A 21 0.83 0.80 -6.17
CA LEU A 21 -0.41 1.40 -6.67
C LEU A 21 -1.61 0.50 -6.42
N ASN A 22 -1.49 -0.80 -6.71
CA ASN A 22 -2.57 -1.77 -6.47
C ASN A 22 -2.93 -1.87 -4.99
N VAL A 23 -1.93 -1.88 -4.10
CA VAL A 23 -2.15 -1.90 -2.65
C VAL A 23 -2.84 -0.61 -2.19
N SER A 24 -2.38 0.55 -2.67
CA SER A 24 -2.98 1.83 -2.28
C SER A 24 -4.41 1.99 -2.80
N ALA A 25 -4.67 1.55 -4.03
CA ALA A 25 -6.02 1.50 -4.59
C ALA A 25 -6.93 0.55 -3.79
N SER A 26 -6.42 -0.60 -3.34
CA SER A 26 -7.15 -1.52 -2.47
C SER A 26 -7.48 -0.89 -1.12
N ASN A 27 -6.53 -0.17 -0.51
CA ASN A 27 -6.77 0.55 0.74
C ASN A 27 -7.87 1.59 0.55
N LEU A 28 -7.78 2.43 -0.49
CA LEU A 28 -8.76 3.47 -0.77
C LEU A 28 -10.16 2.89 -1.04
N ALA A 29 -10.25 1.79 -1.80
CA ALA A 29 -11.52 1.11 -2.07
C ALA A 29 -12.19 0.54 -0.82
N ASN A 30 -11.40 0.22 0.22
CA ASN A 30 -11.89 -0.32 1.48
C ASN A 30 -11.90 0.72 2.63
N ALA A 31 -11.65 2.00 2.35
CA ALA A 31 -11.54 3.05 3.37
C ALA A 31 -12.82 3.20 4.22
N ASP A 32 -13.99 2.99 3.60
CA ASP A 32 -15.30 3.08 4.26
C ASP A 32 -15.88 1.68 4.62
N SER A 33 -15.08 0.62 4.48
CA SER A 33 -15.53 -0.75 4.72
C SER A 33 -15.51 -1.11 6.21
N VAL A 34 -16.62 -0.86 6.89
CA VAL A 34 -16.81 -1.14 8.32
C VAL A 34 -16.93 -2.63 8.66
N THR A 35 -17.27 -3.47 7.67
CA THR A 35 -17.49 -4.91 7.85
C THR A 35 -16.79 -5.70 6.75
N GLY A 36 -15.65 -6.31 7.09
CA GLY A 36 -15.03 -7.35 6.27
C GLY A 36 -15.75 -8.70 6.40
N PRO A 37 -15.37 -9.70 5.58
CA PRO A 37 -15.93 -11.06 5.63
C PRO A 37 -15.85 -11.71 7.02
N ASP A 38 -14.85 -11.32 7.81
CA ASP A 38 -14.59 -11.83 9.16
C ASP A 38 -15.29 -11.02 10.27
N GLY A 39 -16.16 -10.07 9.90
CA GLY A 39 -16.83 -9.16 10.84
C GLY A 39 -15.92 -8.11 11.47
N LYS A 40 -14.69 -7.96 10.97
CA LYS A 40 -13.71 -6.95 11.40
C LYS A 40 -13.55 -5.87 10.32
N PRO A 41 -13.21 -4.63 10.69
CA PRO A 41 -12.91 -3.58 9.72
C PRO A 41 -11.69 -3.93 8.89
N TYR A 42 -11.60 -3.38 7.69
CA TYR A 42 -10.42 -3.50 6.85
C TYR A 42 -9.18 -2.90 7.54
N VAL A 43 -8.03 -3.55 7.39
CA VAL A 43 -6.74 -3.04 7.86
C VAL A 43 -5.91 -2.64 6.64
N ALA A 44 -5.46 -1.39 6.63
CA ALA A 44 -4.61 -0.84 5.58
C ALA A 44 -3.36 -1.70 5.40
N LYS A 45 -2.92 -1.84 4.15
CA LYS A 45 -1.76 -2.65 3.77
C LYS A 45 -0.66 -1.77 3.22
N GLN A 46 0.59 -2.13 3.49
CA GLN A 46 1.77 -1.43 3.01
C GLN A 46 2.73 -2.40 2.33
N VAL A 47 3.37 -1.95 1.24
CA VAL A 47 4.41 -2.70 0.55
C VAL A 47 5.77 -2.48 1.19
N VAL A 48 6.51 -3.55 1.41
CA VAL A 48 7.91 -3.50 1.85
C VAL A 48 8.80 -3.79 0.66
N PHE A 49 9.60 -2.81 0.25
CA PHE A 49 10.59 -2.99 -0.80
C PHE A 49 11.87 -3.61 -0.25
N GLN A 50 12.54 -4.37 -1.11
CA GLN A 50 13.85 -4.93 -0.84
C GLN A 50 14.70 -4.86 -2.11
N THR A 51 15.99 -4.60 -1.93
CA THR A 51 16.96 -4.64 -3.03
C THR A 51 17.08 -6.07 -3.56
N ASP A 52 17.00 -6.21 -4.88
CA ASP A 52 17.23 -7.46 -5.60
C ASP A 52 18.59 -7.37 -6.31
N ALA A 53 19.65 -7.66 -5.55
CA ALA A 53 21.03 -7.62 -6.00
C ALA A 53 21.69 -9.00 -5.81
N ALA A 54 22.63 -9.33 -6.70
CA ALA A 54 23.47 -10.51 -6.52
C ALA A 54 24.30 -10.39 -5.22
N PRO A 55 24.59 -11.51 -4.53
CA PRO A 55 25.42 -11.49 -3.32
C PRO A 55 26.78 -10.82 -3.59
N GLY A 56 27.09 -9.74 -2.86
CA GLY A 56 28.30 -8.95 -3.03
C GLY A 56 28.19 -7.78 -4.02
N SER A 57 27.04 -7.58 -4.68
CA SER A 57 26.77 -6.40 -5.50
C SER A 57 26.04 -5.32 -4.70
N ALA A 58 26.55 -4.10 -4.75
CA ALA A 58 25.88 -2.91 -4.20
C ALA A 58 24.80 -2.34 -5.14
N ILE A 59 24.77 -2.79 -6.40
CA ILE A 59 23.85 -2.33 -7.44
C ILE A 59 22.91 -3.49 -7.80
N GLY A 60 21.61 -3.23 -7.74
CA GLY A 60 20.58 -4.19 -8.09
C GLY A 60 19.22 -3.54 -8.22
N GLY A 61 18.26 -4.31 -8.75
CA GLY A 61 16.88 -3.88 -8.90
C GLY A 61 16.15 -3.78 -7.55
N VAL A 62 14.84 -3.63 -7.61
CA VAL A 62 13.97 -3.64 -6.45
C VAL A 62 12.86 -4.66 -6.63
N LYS A 63 12.51 -5.34 -5.55
CA LYS A 63 11.35 -6.22 -5.49
C LYS A 63 10.50 -5.91 -4.26
N VAL A 64 9.24 -6.31 -4.31
CA VAL A 64 8.37 -6.29 -3.13
C VAL A 64 8.66 -7.55 -2.32
N ALA A 65 9.22 -7.37 -1.13
CA ALA A 65 9.52 -8.48 -0.23
C ALA A 65 8.23 -9.07 0.37
N ARG A 66 7.30 -8.20 0.75
CA ARG A 66 5.99 -8.57 1.32
C ARG A 66 5.06 -7.37 1.38
N VAL A 67 3.78 -7.69 1.53
CA VAL A 67 2.74 -6.73 1.92
C VAL A 67 2.44 -6.97 3.40
N VAL A 68 2.54 -5.94 4.22
CA VAL A 68 2.32 -6.00 5.66
C VAL A 68 1.08 -5.18 6.03
N ASP A 69 0.41 -5.57 7.10
CA ASP A 69 -0.66 -4.77 7.67
C ASP A 69 -0.08 -3.55 8.40
N ASP A 70 -0.77 -2.43 8.29
CA ASP A 70 -0.40 -1.19 8.95
C ASP A 70 -0.62 -1.32 10.47
N PRO A 71 0.41 -1.04 11.30
CA PRO A 71 0.32 -1.18 12.75
C PRO A 71 -0.53 -0.10 13.42
N THR A 72 -1.01 0.90 12.69
CA THR A 72 -1.86 1.96 13.24
C THR A 72 -3.19 1.41 13.75
N PRO A 73 -3.67 1.87 14.92
CA PRO A 73 -4.92 1.41 15.49
C PRO A 73 -6.12 1.82 14.62
N ALA A 74 -7.13 0.95 14.58
CA ALA A 74 -8.41 1.23 13.93
C ALA A 74 -9.08 2.49 14.49
N LYS A 75 -9.72 3.28 13.63
CA LYS A 75 -10.38 4.53 14.02
C LYS A 75 -11.72 4.21 14.69
N LEU A 76 -11.96 4.75 15.87
CA LEU A 76 -13.26 4.66 16.55
C LEU A 76 -14.07 5.91 16.24
N VAL A 77 -15.26 5.74 15.67
CA VAL A 77 -16.18 6.84 15.37
C VAL A 77 -17.45 6.65 16.20
N TYR A 78 -17.86 7.69 16.90
CA TYR A 78 -19.11 7.65 17.65
C TYR A 78 -20.29 7.88 16.70
N ASP A 79 -21.10 6.85 16.50
CA ASP A 79 -22.29 6.85 15.67
C ASP A 79 -23.34 5.87 16.27
N PRO A 80 -24.13 6.32 17.27
CA PRO A 80 -25.08 5.47 17.98
C PRO A 80 -26.29 5.04 17.14
N GLY A 81 -26.49 5.64 15.95
CA GLY A 81 -27.53 5.23 14.99
C GLY A 81 -27.09 4.09 14.07
N ASN A 82 -25.82 3.70 14.12
CA ASN A 82 -25.27 2.69 13.23
C ASN A 82 -25.62 1.27 13.69
N PRO A 83 -26.13 0.39 12.82
CA PRO A 83 -26.35 -1.03 13.15
C PRO A 83 -25.08 -1.77 13.60
N MET A 84 -23.90 -1.26 13.23
CA MET A 84 -22.60 -1.84 13.56
C MET A 84 -21.95 -1.18 14.80
N ALA A 85 -22.66 -0.30 15.50
CA ALA A 85 -22.16 0.32 16.72
C ALA A 85 -22.08 -0.69 17.87
N ASP A 86 -21.06 -0.56 18.70
CA ASP A 86 -20.96 -1.30 19.96
C ASP A 86 -22.00 -0.83 20.98
N ALA A 87 -22.06 -1.50 22.14
CA ALA A 87 -22.99 -1.15 23.23
C ALA A 87 -22.83 0.30 23.76
N LYS A 88 -21.75 0.99 23.40
CA LYS A 88 -21.46 2.38 23.77
C LYS A 88 -21.71 3.36 22.61
N GLY A 89 -22.16 2.90 21.45
CA GLY A 89 -22.42 3.74 20.28
C GLY A 89 -21.20 3.99 19.39
N TYR A 90 -20.11 3.23 19.53
CA TYR A 90 -18.90 3.39 18.71
C TYR A 90 -18.83 2.36 17.58
N VAL A 91 -18.47 2.83 16.39
CA VAL A 91 -18.20 2.02 15.21
C VAL A 91 -16.68 1.96 15.01
N LYS A 92 -16.18 0.73 14.80
CA LYS A 92 -14.79 0.53 14.39
C LYS A 92 -14.68 0.75 12.89
N MET A 93 -14.00 1.81 12.49
CA MET A 93 -13.67 2.12 11.11
C MET A 93 -12.28 1.56 10.75
N PRO A 94 -12.03 1.27 9.47
CA PRO A 94 -10.69 0.99 8.97
C PRO A 94 -9.66 2.02 9.41
N ASN A 95 -8.39 1.60 9.55
CA ASN A 95 -7.25 2.49 9.80
C ASN A 95 -6.72 3.14 8.50
N VAL A 96 -7.53 3.21 7.45
CA VAL A 96 -7.14 3.80 6.17
C VAL A 96 -7.24 5.32 6.26
N ASP A 97 -6.14 6.01 5.96
CA ASP A 97 -6.14 7.45 5.74
C ASP A 97 -6.17 7.76 4.24
N VAL A 98 -7.33 8.22 3.77
CA VAL A 98 -7.57 8.58 2.36
C VAL A 98 -6.58 9.63 1.85
N VAL A 99 -6.17 10.58 2.69
CA VAL A 99 -5.22 11.63 2.28
C VAL A 99 -3.85 11.02 2.06
N SER A 100 -3.38 10.22 3.01
CA SER A 100 -2.10 9.51 2.92
C SER A 100 -2.07 8.53 1.73
N GLU A 101 -3.16 7.80 1.49
CA GLU A 101 -3.26 6.87 0.35
C GLU A 101 -3.32 7.58 -1.01
N SER A 102 -3.97 8.74 -1.08
CA SER A 102 -3.94 9.58 -2.28
C SER A 102 -2.52 10.07 -2.59
N VAL A 103 -1.78 10.51 -1.57
CA VAL A 103 -0.38 10.91 -1.71
C VAL A 103 0.50 9.72 -2.11
N ASN A 104 0.29 8.54 -1.51
CA ASN A 104 0.97 7.30 -1.88
C ASN A 104 0.74 6.94 -3.35
N THR A 105 -0.51 7.04 -3.82
CA THR A 105 -0.89 6.77 -5.21
C THR A 105 -0.20 7.76 -6.16
N MET A 106 -0.21 9.06 -5.84
CA MET A 106 0.48 10.08 -6.64
C MET A 106 1.99 9.85 -6.70
N SER A 107 2.61 9.55 -5.55
CA SER A 107 4.05 9.28 -5.44
C SER A 107 4.46 8.03 -6.23
N ALA A 108 3.70 6.94 -6.11
CA ALA A 108 3.96 5.70 -6.82
C ALA A 108 3.74 5.88 -8.34
N SER A 109 2.73 6.65 -8.76
CA SER A 109 2.48 6.96 -10.17
C SER A 109 3.63 7.74 -10.80
N ARG A 110 4.12 8.78 -10.10
CA ARG A 110 5.30 9.55 -10.55
C ARG A 110 6.56 8.68 -10.60
N SER A 111 6.74 7.81 -9.62
CA SER A 111 7.88 6.88 -9.60
C SER A 111 7.81 5.89 -10.76
N TYR A 112 6.62 5.37 -11.09
CA TYR A 112 6.42 4.54 -12.26
C TYR A 112 6.76 5.29 -13.55
N GLN A 113 6.21 6.50 -13.74
CA GLN A 113 6.50 7.35 -14.90
C GLN A 113 7.99 7.64 -15.05
N ALA A 114 8.67 8.00 -13.96
CA ALA A 114 10.11 8.28 -13.98
C ALA A 114 10.94 7.06 -14.41
N ASN A 115 10.50 5.83 -14.10
CA ASN A 115 11.19 4.61 -14.57
C ASN A 115 10.86 4.27 -16.03
N VAL A 116 9.71 4.70 -16.56
CA VAL A 116 9.35 4.53 -17.98
C VAL A 116 10.17 5.45 -18.88
N GLU A 117 10.57 6.62 -18.38
CA GLU A 117 11.34 7.64 -19.13
C GLU A 117 12.85 7.34 -19.26
N VAL A 118 13.33 6.24 -18.65
CA VAL A 118 14.73 5.77 -18.68
C VAL A 118 15.00 4.89 -19.89
#